data_AF-A0A7X7CTB5-F1
#
_entry.id   AF-A0A7X7CTB5-F1
#
_cell.length_a   1.000
_cell.length_b   1.000
_cell.length_c   1.000
_cell.angle_alpha   90.00
_cell.angle_beta   90.00
_cell.angle_gamma   90.00
#
_symmetry.space_group_name_H-M   'P 1'
#
loop_
_entity.id
_entity.type
_entity.pdbx_description
1 polymer ?
#
loop_
_entity_poly.entity_id
_entity_poly.type
_entity_poly.pdbx_seq_one_letter_code
_entity_poly.pdbx_strand_id
1 'polypeptide(L)'
;MAIGNRRYVWLAERSPSWAMLLLDVMAAAPEVGMRIRDFPLADLRLGVRQKTFRIASEQAAMDMILGTVAHAMRSVASGQAPAGHGSAVATTVLRGLGVPFEEAAKYASRPLPDLTGQAAERPGPGVARGTRASASRRAPLPSASRSRVSRGSGA
;
A
#
# COMPACT_ATOMS: atom_id res chain seq x y z
N MET A 1 10.76 2.10 -9.66
CA MET A 1 10.60 0.68 -10.04
C MET A 1 11.36 -0.28 -9.12
N ALA A 2 12.70 -0.34 -9.17
CA ALA A 2 13.49 -1.32 -8.39
C ALA A 2 13.28 -1.25 -6.87
N ILE A 3 13.15 -0.04 -6.31
CA ILE A 3 12.91 0.19 -4.89
C ILE A 3 11.62 -0.50 -4.43
N GLY A 4 10.52 -0.29 -5.16
CA GLY A 4 9.22 -0.88 -4.83
C GLY A 4 9.26 -2.41 -4.82
N ASN A 5 9.79 -3.00 -5.90
CA ASN A 5 9.95 -4.46 -6.02
C ASN A 5 10.69 -5.05 -4.81
N ARG A 6 11.83 -4.45 -4.46
CA ARG A 6 12.66 -4.89 -3.33
C ARG A 6 11.97 -4.68 -1.99
N ARG A 7 11.19 -3.63 -1.82
CA ARG A 7 10.45 -3.37 -0.57
C ARG A 7 9.35 -4.38 -0.31
N TYR A 8 8.62 -4.80 -1.34
CA TYR A 8 7.62 -5.85 -1.23
C TYR A 8 8.25 -7.22 -0.92
N VAL A 9 9.37 -7.55 -1.58
CA VAL A 9 10.10 -8.77 -1.27
C VAL A 9 10.69 -8.74 0.15
N TRP A 10 11.28 -7.62 0.55
CA TRP A 10 11.77 -7.41 1.92
C TRP A 10 10.65 -7.52 2.98
N LEU A 11 9.43 -7.09 2.66
CA LEU A 11 8.28 -7.29 3.56
C LEU A 11 8.02 -8.77 3.81
N ALA A 12 8.15 -9.61 2.78
CA ALA A 12 8.04 -11.07 2.92
C ALA A 12 9.18 -11.66 3.76
N GLU A 13 10.40 -11.14 3.65
CA GLU A 13 11.53 -11.55 4.51
C GLU A 13 11.29 -11.17 5.98
N ARG A 14 10.75 -9.97 6.22
CA ARG A 14 10.64 -9.40 7.57
C ARG A 14 9.36 -9.81 8.30
N SER A 15 8.29 -10.07 7.55
CA SER A 15 6.99 -10.49 8.09
C SER A 15 6.25 -11.40 7.10
N PRO A 16 6.63 -12.69 7.04
CA PRO A 16 6.05 -13.65 6.10
C PRO A 16 4.51 -13.74 6.16
N SER A 17 3.94 -13.84 7.37
CA SER A 17 2.49 -13.94 7.55
C SER A 17 1.76 -12.69 7.07
N TRP A 18 2.36 -11.50 7.27
CA TRP A 18 1.78 -10.25 6.79
C TRP A 18 1.84 -10.14 5.27
N ALA A 19 2.95 -10.56 4.66
CA ALA A 19 3.07 -10.60 3.20
C ALA A 19 2.04 -11.55 2.58
N MET A 20 1.81 -12.72 3.17
CA MET A 20 0.78 -13.67 2.72
C MET A 20 -0.63 -13.08 2.87
N LEU A 21 -0.95 -12.50 4.02
CA LEU A 21 -2.23 -11.82 4.24
C LEU A 21 -2.47 -10.72 3.20
N LEU A 22 -1.46 -9.88 2.92
CA LEU A 22 -1.55 -8.82 1.92
C LEU A 22 -1.85 -9.39 0.53
N LEU A 23 -1.18 -10.48 0.13
CA LEU A 23 -1.41 -11.15 -1.14
C LEU A 23 -2.82 -11.74 -1.24
N ASP A 24 -3.32 -12.33 -0.16
CA ASP A 24 -4.66 -12.91 -0.10
C ASP A 24 -5.75 -11.82 -0.15
N VAL A 25 -5.54 -10.70 0.55
CA VAL A 25 -6.42 -9.52 0.47
C VAL A 25 -6.45 -8.95 -0.94
N MET A 26 -5.30 -8.81 -1.61
CA MET A 26 -5.27 -8.32 -3.00
C MET A 26 -5.98 -9.27 -3.97
N ALA A 27 -5.97 -10.57 -3.70
CA ALA A 27 -6.70 -11.56 -4.50
C ALA A 27 -8.22 -11.52 -4.23
N ALA A 28 -8.62 -11.31 -2.97
CA ALA A 28 -10.01 -11.26 -2.56
C ALA A 28 -10.70 -9.91 -2.85
N ALA A 29 -9.94 -8.81 -2.86
CA ALA A 29 -10.41 -7.44 -3.08
C ALA A 29 -9.55 -6.75 -4.17
N PRO A 30 -9.87 -6.96 -5.47
CA PRO A 30 -9.10 -6.44 -6.59
C PRO A 30 -8.89 -4.92 -6.54
N GLU A 31 -9.79 -4.17 -5.92
CA GLU A 31 -9.73 -2.71 -5.76
C GLU A 31 -8.49 -2.26 -4.99
N VAL A 32 -8.06 -3.06 -4.00
CA VAL A 32 -6.82 -2.81 -3.25
C VAL A 32 -5.61 -2.95 -4.17
N GLY A 33 -5.59 -4.01 -4.97
CA GLY A 33 -4.55 -4.24 -5.98
C GLY A 33 -4.50 -3.14 -7.04
N MET A 34 -5.66 -2.63 -7.48
CA MET A 34 -5.75 -1.53 -8.43
C MET A 34 -5.09 -0.25 -7.90
N ARG A 35 -5.25 0.07 -6.61
CA ARG A 35 -4.63 1.26 -6.03
C ARG A 35 -3.11 1.13 -5.88
N ILE A 36 -2.62 -0.07 -5.63
CA ILE A 36 -1.16 -0.35 -5.59
C ILE A 36 -0.57 -0.29 -7.00
N ARG A 37 -1.32 -0.74 -8.03
CA ARG A 37 -0.91 -0.75 -9.44
C ARG A 37 -0.56 0.64 -9.99
N ASP A 38 -1.17 1.71 -9.48
CA ASP A 38 -0.94 3.07 -9.96
C ASP A 38 0.54 3.52 -9.84
N PHE A 39 1.23 3.09 -8.78
CA PHE A 39 2.63 3.46 -8.55
C PHE A 39 3.61 2.85 -9.57
N PRO A 40 3.69 1.51 -9.74
CA PRO A 40 4.53 0.91 -10.77
C PRO A 40 4.09 1.31 -12.19
N LEU A 41 2.80 1.58 -12.42
CA LEU A 41 2.34 2.08 -13.72
C LEU A 41 2.92 3.46 -14.05
N ALA A 42 2.94 4.38 -13.08
CA ALA A 42 3.56 5.69 -13.26
C ALA A 42 5.07 5.57 -13.56
N ASP A 43 5.78 4.71 -12.83
CA ASP A 43 7.20 4.43 -13.06
C ASP A 43 7.45 3.81 -14.44
N LEU A 44 6.60 2.88 -14.86
CA LEU A 44 6.70 2.21 -16.17
C LEU A 44 6.58 3.24 -17.29
N ARG A 45 5.53 4.06 -17.25
CA ARG A 45 5.29 5.11 -18.24
C ARG A 45 6.42 6.14 -18.27
N LEU A 46 6.97 6.50 -17.10
CA LEU A 46 8.12 7.39 -17.02
C LEU A 46 9.36 6.78 -17.70
N GLY A 47 9.69 5.53 -17.40
CA GLY A 47 10.85 4.86 -18.01
C GLY A 47 10.70 4.64 -19.52
N VAL A 48 9.48 4.44 -20.02
CA VAL A 48 9.20 4.43 -21.47
C VAL A 48 9.43 5.80 -22.09
N ARG A 49 8.91 6.89 -21.49
CA ARG A 49 9.15 8.27 -21.99
C ARG A 49 10.63 8.63 -22.00
N GLN A 50 11.39 8.17 -21.01
CA GLN A 50 12.84 8.36 -20.92
C GLN A 50 13.64 7.42 -21.84
N LYS A 51 12.97 6.54 -22.59
CA LYS A 51 13.58 5.50 -23.45
C LYS A 51 14.48 4.52 -22.68
N THR A 52 14.32 4.46 -21.36
CA THR A 52 15.00 3.49 -20.49
C THR A 52 14.34 2.12 -20.58
N PHE A 53 13.02 2.07 -20.76
CA PHE A 53 12.26 0.84 -20.90
C PHE A 53 11.80 0.62 -22.35
N ARG A 54 11.82 -0.64 -22.76
CA ARG A 54 11.32 -1.15 -24.05
C ARG A 54 10.34 -2.27 -23.75
N ILE A 55 9.07 -2.05 -24.06
CA ILE A 55 7.98 -2.96 -23.72
C ILE A 55 7.13 -3.28 -24.94
N ALA A 56 6.58 -4.50 -24.99
CA ALA A 56 5.65 -4.90 -26.04
C ALA A 56 4.27 -4.23 -25.86
N SER A 57 3.77 -4.21 -24.63
CA SER A 57 2.56 -3.47 -24.25
C SER A 57 2.62 -3.08 -22.78
N GLU A 58 1.90 -2.01 -22.43
CA GLU A 58 1.80 -1.56 -21.03
C GLU A 58 1.19 -2.64 -20.13
N GLN A 59 0.11 -3.28 -20.60
CA GLN A 59 -0.57 -4.31 -19.82
C GLN A 59 0.33 -5.54 -19.58
N ALA A 60 0.99 -6.06 -20.61
CA ALA A 60 1.88 -7.22 -20.44
C ALA A 60 3.07 -6.92 -19.53
N ALA A 61 3.64 -5.70 -19.62
CA ALA A 61 4.69 -5.28 -18.72
C ALA A 61 4.21 -5.19 -17.27
N MET A 62 3.00 -4.67 -17.05
CA MET A 62 2.38 -4.61 -15.72
C MET A 62 2.08 -5.99 -15.15
N ASP A 63 1.53 -6.90 -15.96
CA ASP A 63 1.25 -8.29 -15.53
C ASP A 63 2.55 -9.01 -15.14
N MET A 64 3.61 -8.83 -15.94
CA MET A 64 4.94 -9.34 -15.62
C MET A 64 5.49 -8.75 -14.30
N ILE A 65 5.43 -7.43 -14.10
CA ILE A 65 5.92 -6.78 -12.87
C ILE A 65 5.16 -7.30 -11.65
N LEU A 66 3.82 -7.22 -11.67
CA LEU A 66 2.99 -7.56 -10.52
C LEU A 66 3.05 -9.06 -10.21
N GLY A 67 2.96 -9.90 -11.24
CA GLY A 67 3.03 -11.36 -11.10
C GLY A 67 4.39 -11.82 -10.55
N THR A 68 5.48 -11.29 -11.09
CA THR A 68 6.84 -11.66 -10.64
C THR A 68 7.06 -11.28 -9.18
N VAL A 69 6.68 -10.07 -8.78
CA VAL A 69 6.87 -9.61 -7.40
C VAL A 69 5.96 -10.37 -6.44
N ALA A 70 4.68 -10.57 -6.78
CA ALA A 70 3.75 -11.33 -5.95
C ALA A 70 4.24 -12.79 -5.75
N HIS A 71 4.76 -13.42 -6.81
CA HIS A 71 5.32 -14.77 -6.70
C HIS A 71 6.59 -14.79 -5.85
N ALA A 72 7.51 -13.83 -6.07
CA ALA A 72 8.73 -13.71 -5.26
C ALA A 72 8.43 -13.52 -3.77
N MET A 73 7.41 -12.73 -3.42
CA MET A 73 6.93 -12.60 -2.04
C MET A 73 6.49 -13.96 -1.47
N ARG A 74 5.74 -14.76 -2.24
CA ARG A 74 5.32 -16.11 -1.80
C ARG A 74 6.53 -17.02 -1.59
N SER A 75 7.47 -17.08 -2.54
CA SER A 75 8.68 -17.91 -2.44
C SER A 75 9.54 -17.54 -1.23
N VAL A 76 9.62 -16.26 -0.91
CA VAL A 76 10.37 -15.76 0.26
C VAL A 76 9.63 -16.09 1.55
N ALA A 77 8.32 -15.81 1.61
CA ALA A 77 7.51 -16.09 2.79
C ALA A 77 7.43 -17.58 3.12
N SER A 78 7.52 -18.46 2.10
CA SER A 78 7.55 -19.92 2.26
C SER A 78 8.96 -20.50 2.53
N GLY A 79 10.00 -19.66 2.60
CA GLY A 79 11.38 -20.10 2.81
C GLY A 79 12.02 -20.83 1.62
N GLN A 80 11.44 -20.68 0.42
CA GLN A 80 11.93 -21.33 -0.81
C GLN A 80 12.92 -20.46 -1.60
N ALA A 81 13.08 -19.19 -1.22
CA ALA A 81 13.96 -18.25 -1.90
C ALA A 81 15.36 -18.17 -1.24
N PRO A 82 16.44 -18.04 -2.03
CA PRO A 82 17.78 -17.83 -1.50
C PRO A 82 17.97 -16.42 -0.90
N ALA A 83 19.06 -16.22 -0.16
CA ALA A 83 19.43 -14.89 0.33
C ALA A 83 19.61 -13.89 -0.83
N GLY A 84 19.21 -12.63 -0.62
CA GLY A 84 19.33 -11.58 -1.64
C GLY A 84 18.33 -11.66 -2.79
N HIS A 85 17.31 -12.53 -2.68
CA HIS A 85 16.31 -12.76 -3.73
C HIS A 85 15.62 -11.48 -4.19
N GLY A 86 15.33 -10.52 -3.30
CA GLY A 86 14.71 -9.25 -3.68
C GLY A 86 15.50 -8.46 -4.72
N SER A 87 16.84 -8.42 -4.60
CA SER A 87 17.70 -7.77 -5.59
C SER A 87 17.72 -8.54 -6.91
N ALA A 88 17.80 -9.87 -6.86
CA ALA A 88 17.75 -10.71 -8.06
C ALA A 88 16.43 -10.53 -8.83
N VAL A 89 15.29 -10.49 -8.12
CA VAL A 89 13.96 -10.25 -8.68
C VAL A 89 13.89 -8.87 -9.32
N ALA A 90 14.38 -7.82 -8.66
CA ALA A 90 14.40 -6.48 -9.23
C ALA A 90 15.27 -6.39 -10.49
N THR A 91 16.43 -7.05 -10.51
CA THR A 91 17.26 -7.17 -11.72
C THR A 91 16.49 -7.85 -12.85
N THR A 92 15.83 -8.99 -12.57
CA THR A 92 15.04 -9.73 -13.57
C THR A 92 13.91 -8.87 -14.12
N VAL A 93 13.16 -8.17 -13.28
CA VAL A 93 12.08 -7.27 -13.72
C VAL A 93 12.62 -6.16 -14.61
N LEU A 94 13.71 -5.48 -14.21
CA LEU A 94 14.31 -4.42 -15.04
C LEU A 94 14.79 -4.95 -16.40
N ARG A 95 15.35 -6.17 -16.43
CA ARG A 95 15.72 -6.83 -17.69
C ARG A 95 14.53 -7.15 -18.57
N GLY A 96 13.42 -7.62 -17.98
CA GLY A 96 12.17 -7.84 -18.69
C GLY A 96 11.61 -6.54 -19.31
N LEU A 97 11.95 -5.39 -18.75
CA LEU A 97 11.63 -4.06 -19.29
C LEU A 97 12.68 -3.54 -20.29
N GLY A 98 13.67 -4.35 -20.66
CA GLY A 98 14.67 -4.01 -21.67
C GLY A 98 15.93 -3.30 -21.16
N VAL A 99 16.15 -3.23 -19.84
CA VAL A 99 17.39 -2.67 -19.26
C VAL A 99 18.53 -3.71 -19.40
N PRO A 100 19.73 -3.32 -19.85
CA PRO A 100 20.90 -4.21 -19.88
C PRO A 100 21.22 -4.80 -18.50
N PHE A 101 21.74 -6.03 -18.45
CA PHE A 101 21.96 -6.75 -17.19
C PHE A 101 22.81 -5.96 -16.18
N GLU A 102 23.96 -5.42 -16.59
CA GLU A 102 24.88 -4.69 -15.70
C GLU A 102 24.21 -3.47 -15.06
N GLU A 103 23.49 -2.69 -15.86
CA GLU A 103 22.75 -1.53 -15.37
C GLU A 103 21.60 -1.95 -14.46
N ALA A 104 20.84 -2.99 -14.82
CA ALA A 104 19.77 -3.54 -13.99
C ALA A 104 20.30 -4.01 -12.62
N ALA A 105 21.40 -4.75 -12.61
CA ALA A 105 22.04 -5.25 -11.39
C ALA A 105 22.55 -4.10 -10.52
N LYS A 106 23.15 -3.07 -11.13
CA LYS A 106 23.59 -1.85 -10.45
C LYS A 106 22.43 -1.10 -9.81
N TYR A 107 21.29 -0.92 -10.49
CA TYR A 107 20.12 -0.26 -9.89
C TYR A 107 19.50 -1.10 -8.77
N ALA A 108 19.43 -2.42 -8.97
CA ALA A 108 18.84 -3.33 -8.01
C ALA A 108 19.68 -3.51 -6.74
N SER A 109 21.00 -3.24 -6.78
CA SER A 109 21.90 -3.38 -5.62
C SER A 109 22.06 -2.10 -4.79
N ARG A 110 21.59 -0.95 -5.26
CA ARG A 110 21.70 0.33 -4.51
C ARG A 110 21.08 0.20 -3.11
N PRO A 111 21.62 0.87 -2.09
CA PRO A 111 20.97 0.94 -0.78
C PRO A 111 19.52 1.42 -0.91
N LEU A 112 18.59 0.78 -0.19
CA LEU A 112 17.20 1.22 -0.19
C LEU A 112 17.07 2.50 0.65
N PRO A 113 16.39 3.54 0.16
CA PRO A 113 16.15 4.75 0.94
C PRO A 113 15.36 4.45 2.22
N ASP A 114 15.71 5.08 3.34
CA ASP A 114 14.92 4.98 4.56
C ASP A 114 13.54 5.63 4.37
N LEU A 115 12.50 4.92 4.79
CA LEU A 115 11.11 5.39 4.71
C LEU A 115 10.67 6.11 5.99
N THR A 116 11.41 5.99 7.09
CA THR A 116 11.07 6.63 8.36
C THR A 116 11.27 8.14 8.34
N GLY A 117 12.16 8.65 7.47
CA GLY A 117 12.43 10.09 7.33
C GLY A 117 11.45 10.88 6.46
N GLN A 118 10.71 10.24 5.54
CA GLN A 118 9.85 10.93 4.56
C GLN A 118 8.39 11.08 5.00
N ALA A 119 7.95 10.36 6.04
CA ALA A 119 6.60 10.48 6.59
C ALA A 119 6.38 11.80 7.34
N ALA A 120 7.46 12.43 7.83
CA ALA A 120 7.38 13.69 8.58
C ALA A 120 7.11 14.92 7.70
N GLU A 121 7.43 14.85 6.39
CA GLU A 121 7.43 16.02 5.50
C GLU A 121 6.13 16.20 4.70
N ARG A 122 5.28 15.17 4.61
CA ARG A 122 3.97 15.32 3.96
C ARG A 122 2.97 15.84 4.98
N PRO A 123 2.39 17.04 4.80
CA PRO A 123 1.23 17.42 5.57
C PRO A 123 0.17 16.35 5.30
N GLY A 124 -0.26 15.63 6.33
CA GLY A 124 -1.37 14.69 6.21
C GLY A 124 -2.59 15.41 5.60
N PRO A 125 -3.52 14.68 4.95
CA PRO A 125 -4.77 15.28 4.48
C PRO A 125 -5.37 16.02 5.66
N GLY A 126 -5.47 17.35 5.53
CA GLY A 126 -5.86 18.22 6.61
C GLY A 126 -7.15 17.70 7.21
N VAL A 127 -7.06 17.12 8.42
CA VAL A 127 -8.23 16.97 9.26
C VAL A 127 -8.70 18.40 9.46
N ALA A 128 -9.76 18.77 8.75
CA ALA A 128 -10.35 20.09 8.83
C ALA A 128 -10.51 20.38 10.32
N ARG A 129 -9.68 21.29 10.83
CA ARG A 129 -9.67 21.66 12.24
C ARG A 129 -10.98 22.38 12.44
N GLY A 130 -12.00 21.63 12.85
CA GLY A 130 -13.34 22.14 13.10
C GLY A 130 -13.19 23.36 13.98
N THR A 131 -13.48 24.53 13.41
CA THR A 131 -13.46 25.79 14.12
C THR A 131 -14.54 25.71 15.18
N ARG A 132 -14.10 25.53 16.44
CA ARG A 132 -14.98 25.61 17.59
C ARG A 132 -15.30 27.09 17.81
N ALA A 133 -16.21 27.63 17.00
CA ALA A 133 -16.83 28.92 17.28
C ALA A 133 -17.92 28.71 18.33
N SER A 134 -17.66 29.30 19.49
CA SER A 134 -18.53 29.32 20.66
C SER A 134 -19.79 30.17 20.43
N ALA A 135 -20.85 29.77 21.14
CA ALA A 135 -22.01 30.55 21.60
C ALA A 135 -23.32 30.50 20.76
N SER A 136 -24.38 29.88 21.32
CA SER A 136 -25.39 30.66 22.05
C SER A 136 -26.43 29.79 22.80
N ARG A 137 -26.77 30.29 24.00
CA ARG A 137 -27.98 30.10 24.84
C ARG A 137 -28.44 28.68 25.22
N ARG A 138 -28.21 28.35 26.49
CA ARG A 138 -29.02 27.38 27.25
C ARG A 138 -30.48 27.83 27.27
N ALA A 139 -31.39 27.00 26.75
CA ALA A 139 -32.79 27.01 27.13
C ALA A 139 -32.99 26.03 28.30
N PRO A 140 -33.86 26.32 29.30
CA PRO A 140 -34.14 25.37 30.37
C PRO A 140 -34.94 24.17 29.83
N LEU A 141 -34.62 22.98 30.33
CA LEU A 141 -35.35 21.74 30.04
C LEU A 141 -36.79 21.83 30.60
N PRO A 142 -37.82 21.38 29.86
CA PRO A 142 -39.16 21.22 30.45
C PRO A 142 -39.13 20.12 31.52
N SER A 143 -39.69 20.45 32.68
CA SER A 143 -39.83 19.57 33.85
C SER A 143 -40.61 18.31 33.49
N ALA A 144 -40.04 17.14 33.82
CA ALA A 144 -40.74 15.87 33.74
C ALA A 144 -41.98 15.89 34.66
N SER A 145 -43.16 15.83 34.05
CA SER A 145 -44.41 15.59 34.77
C SER A 145 -44.34 14.24 35.46
N ARG A 146 -44.34 14.26 36.79
CA ARG A 146 -44.47 13.08 37.64
C ARG A 146 -45.82 12.41 37.35
N SER A 147 -45.80 11.23 36.74
CA SER A 147 -46.96 10.34 36.72
C SER A 147 -47.25 9.88 38.15
N ARG A 148 -48.41 10.31 38.64
CA ARG A 148 -48.94 9.98 39.96
C ARG A 148 -49.37 8.52 39.93
N VAL A 149 -48.72 7.68 40.73
CA VAL A 149 -49.19 6.34 41.07
C VAL A 149 -50.54 6.49 41.80
N SER A 150 -51.64 6.05 41.18
CA SER A 150 -52.94 5.93 41.86
C SER A 150 -53.00 4.58 42.58
N ARG A 151 -52.90 4.60 43.91
CA ARG A 151 -53.32 3.51 44.80
C ARG A 151 -54.74 3.82 45.32
N GLY A 152 -55.57 2.78 45.42
CA GLY A 152 -56.85 2.73 46.15
C GLY A 152 -58.08 2.84 45.24
N SER A 153 -58.89 1.80 44.96
CA SER A 153 -59.67 0.87 45.82
C SER A 153 -61.01 1.46 46.29
N GLY A 154 -62.11 0.82 45.85
CA GLY A 154 -63.32 0.60 46.66
C GLY A 154 -64.48 1.60 46.52
N ALA A 155 -65.53 1.18 45.80
CA ALA A 155 -66.93 1.21 46.27
C ALA A 155 -67.69 0.09 45.54
#